data_AF-A0A5K8AAT5-F1
#
_entry.id   AF-A0A5K8AAT5-F1
#
_cell.length_a   1.000
_cell.length_b   1.000
_cell.length_c   1.000
_cell.angle_alpha   90.00
_cell.angle_beta   90.00
_cell.angle_gamma   90.00
#
_symmetry.space_group_name_H-M   'P 1'
#
loop_
_entity.id
_entity.type
_entity.pdbx_description
1 polymer ?
#
loop_
_entity_poly.entity_id
_entity_poly.type
_entity_poly.pdbx_seq_one_letter_code
_entity_poly.pdbx_strand_id
1 'polypeptide(L)'
;MVFLYYTLKNRIDQLQAKGKGATFKELSKADVKRFKIPLPPLNDQIRIATLLSRVDALIAKRKENLRLLDEFLKSTFLAMFGDPVQNSKGWKKRPLRKLLSAIESGWSPKCENRQAEEDEWGVLKLGAVTACNFLEIENKALPQSVVPKPEKEVKNGDLLFSRKNTYQLVAACAYIFNTRPHLMMSDLIFRLVVQDKNIINPISLWRLLINPKQRGLIQSLAGGAAGSMPNISKQKLMSVSLPVPPIEAQNQFAEIVKKVENLKSIYLRNLRELENLYVALSQKAFKGELDLSRIPLEKVFEPQIDYDENESEAGTPSFTSLEHEAISDPEERKRLLRQIFEDYFTSEPKRFSSFSDFWSRVEFNILDYMNEESPPLGIEDYDQVKVWLFEHLKRGEVEQTFNEHENQIKLRPKS
;
A
#
# COMPACT_ATOMS: atom_id res chain seq x y z
N MET A 1 -4.55 -26.71 13.52
CA MET A 1 -4.38 -25.25 13.69
C MET A 1 -5.26 -24.41 12.76
N VAL A 2 -5.37 -24.72 11.46
CA VAL A 2 -6.08 -23.88 10.47
C VAL A 2 -7.57 -23.63 10.73
N PHE A 3 -8.33 -24.65 11.14
CA PHE A 3 -9.75 -24.49 11.49
C PHE A 3 -9.95 -23.50 12.65
N LEU A 4 -9.08 -23.56 13.67
CA LEU A 4 -9.12 -22.66 14.82
C LEU A 4 -8.85 -21.22 14.39
N TYR A 5 -7.85 -20.99 13.53
CA TYR A 5 -7.57 -19.68 12.94
C TYR A 5 -8.84 -19.08 12.29
N TYR A 6 -9.51 -19.85 11.43
CA TYR A 6 -10.73 -19.40 10.75
C TYR A 6 -11.88 -19.15 11.71
N THR A 7 -11.98 -19.96 12.76
CA THR A 7 -13.01 -19.81 13.79
C THR A 7 -12.82 -18.51 14.58
N LEU A 8 -11.58 -18.21 14.97
CA LEU A 8 -11.24 -16.98 15.67
C LEU A 8 -11.41 -15.75 14.78
N LYS A 9 -10.95 -15.82 13.51
CA LYS A 9 -11.11 -14.75 12.52
C LYS A 9 -12.60 -14.43 12.27
N ASN A 10 -13.46 -15.43 12.19
CA ASN A 10 -14.90 -15.22 12.05
C ASN A 10 -15.57 -14.62 13.31
N ARG A 11 -14.96 -14.79 14.49
CA ARG A 11 -15.49 -14.34 15.78
C ARG A 11 -14.79 -13.10 16.33
N ILE A 12 -13.99 -12.42 15.52
CA ILE A 12 -13.13 -11.32 15.95
C ILE A 12 -13.91 -10.18 16.62
N ASP A 13 -15.10 -9.84 16.11
CA ASP A 13 -15.95 -8.80 16.72
C ASP A 13 -16.43 -9.19 18.12
N GLN A 14 -16.75 -10.47 18.35
CA GLN A 14 -17.17 -10.98 19.66
C GLN A 14 -16.00 -10.99 20.66
N LEU A 15 -14.79 -11.27 20.17
CA LEU A 15 -13.57 -11.17 20.96
C LEU A 15 -13.28 -9.71 21.30
N GLN A 16 -13.31 -8.80 20.33
CA GLN A 16 -13.12 -7.37 20.55
C GLN A 16 -14.16 -6.74 21.48
N ALA A 17 -15.39 -7.25 21.50
CA ALA A 17 -16.43 -6.81 22.44
C ALA A 17 -16.16 -7.22 23.89
N LYS A 18 -15.40 -8.31 24.10
CA LYS A 18 -14.96 -8.77 25.43
C LYS A 18 -13.69 -8.09 25.93
N GLY A 19 -12.96 -7.42 25.03
CA GLY A 19 -11.73 -6.70 25.36
C GLY A 19 -12.01 -5.51 26.30
N LYS A 20 -11.16 -5.34 27.30
CA LYS A 20 -11.25 -4.27 28.30
C LYS A 20 -10.23 -3.17 27.99
N GLY A 21 -10.59 -1.91 28.23
CA GLY A 21 -9.75 -0.73 28.01
C GLY A 21 -10.28 0.22 26.93
N ALA A 22 -10.07 1.52 27.13
CA ALA A 22 -10.60 2.57 26.24
C ALA A 22 -9.68 2.89 25.05
N THR A 23 -8.35 2.81 25.24
CA THR A 23 -7.34 3.13 24.22
C THR A 23 -6.79 1.87 23.53
N PHE A 24 -6.56 0.80 24.31
CA PHE A 24 -6.23 -0.53 23.81
C PHE A 24 -7.14 -1.55 24.48
N LYS A 25 -7.80 -2.40 23.68
CA LYS A 25 -8.68 -3.45 24.18
C LYS A 25 -7.87 -4.73 24.40
N GLU A 26 -7.61 -5.05 25.66
CA GLU A 26 -6.91 -6.26 26.04
C GLU A 26 -7.90 -7.41 26.31
N LEU A 27 -7.60 -8.61 25.82
CA LEU A 27 -8.36 -9.82 26.13
C LEU A 27 -7.62 -10.63 27.19
N SER A 28 -8.24 -10.86 28.34
CA SER A 28 -7.58 -11.62 29.40
C SER A 28 -7.44 -13.11 29.03
N LYS A 29 -6.39 -13.78 29.52
CA LYS A 29 -6.21 -15.23 29.38
C LYS A 29 -7.42 -16.04 29.86
N ALA A 30 -8.13 -15.53 30.88
CA ALA A 30 -9.35 -16.14 31.38
C ALA A 30 -10.52 -16.00 30.39
N ASP A 31 -10.63 -14.85 29.71
CA ASP A 31 -11.68 -14.61 28.71
C ASP A 31 -11.45 -15.45 27.44
N VAL A 32 -10.20 -15.61 26.99
CA VAL A 32 -9.84 -16.53 25.90
C VAL A 32 -10.27 -17.95 26.24
N LYS A 33 -9.89 -18.46 27.42
CA LYS A 33 -10.19 -19.85 27.84
C LYS A 33 -11.69 -20.14 27.99
N ARG A 34 -12.50 -19.14 28.31
CA ARG A 34 -13.96 -19.28 28.45
C ARG A 34 -14.71 -19.07 27.13
N PHE A 35 -14.02 -18.66 26.07
CA PHE A 35 -14.64 -18.40 24.78
C PHE A 35 -15.08 -19.70 24.12
N LYS A 36 -16.39 -19.85 23.92
CA LYS A 36 -16.96 -21.05 23.30
C LYS A 36 -16.85 -20.96 21.78
N ILE A 37 -16.32 -22.01 21.16
CA ILE A 37 -16.20 -22.13 19.71
C ILE A 37 -17.00 -23.33 19.18
N PRO A 38 -17.53 -23.26 17.94
CA PRO A 38 -18.12 -24.43 17.30
C PRO A 38 -17.05 -25.48 17.01
N LEU A 39 -17.34 -26.74 17.32
CA LEU A 39 -16.44 -27.87 17.11
C LEU A 39 -17.14 -28.97 16.30
N PRO A 40 -17.23 -28.84 14.97
CA PRO A 40 -17.82 -29.86 14.09
C PRO A 40 -16.91 -31.11 14.03
N PRO A 41 -17.37 -32.22 13.40
CA PRO A 41 -16.53 -33.40 13.19
C PRO A 41 -15.21 -33.06 12.48
N LEU A 42 -14.14 -33.81 12.77
CA LEU A 42 -12.80 -33.51 12.25
C LEU A 42 -12.75 -33.37 10.71
N ASN A 43 -13.45 -34.24 9.99
CA ASN A 43 -13.53 -34.17 8.52
C ASN A 43 -14.17 -32.87 8.03
N ASP A 44 -15.18 -32.36 8.76
CA ASP A 44 -15.83 -31.09 8.44
C ASP A 44 -14.95 -29.91 8.82
N GLN A 45 -14.19 -30.00 9.93
CA GLN A 45 -13.18 -28.99 10.26
C GLN A 45 -12.12 -28.88 9.15
N ILE A 46 -11.64 -30.01 8.64
CA ILE A 46 -10.69 -30.08 7.52
C ILE A 46 -11.29 -29.45 6.26
N ARG A 47 -12.52 -29.83 5.89
CA ARG A 47 -13.19 -29.31 4.69
C ARG A 47 -13.45 -27.80 4.76
N ILE A 48 -13.91 -27.31 5.91
CA ILE A 48 -14.12 -25.88 6.16
C ILE A 48 -12.79 -25.12 6.06
N ALA A 49 -11.74 -25.63 6.72
CA ALA A 49 -10.41 -25.04 6.66
C ALA A 49 -9.87 -24.99 5.23
N THR A 50 -9.91 -26.10 4.50
CA THR A 50 -9.45 -26.19 3.11
C THR A 50 -10.19 -25.21 2.20
N LEU A 51 -11.52 -25.10 2.34
CA LEU A 51 -12.31 -24.16 1.54
C LEU A 51 -11.92 -22.71 1.79
N LEU A 52 -11.85 -22.29 3.07
CA LEU A 52 -11.54 -20.91 3.43
C LEU A 52 -10.08 -20.56 3.10
N SER A 53 -9.14 -21.49 3.27
CA SER A 53 -7.74 -21.35 2.85
C SER A 53 -7.64 -21.07 1.35
N ARG A 54 -8.39 -21.78 0.51
CA ARG A 54 -8.37 -21.57 -0.94
C ARG A 54 -8.85 -20.16 -1.32
N VAL A 55 -9.90 -19.66 -0.67
CA VAL A 55 -10.42 -18.31 -0.94
C VAL A 55 -9.44 -17.23 -0.47
N ASP A 56 -8.88 -17.38 0.73
CA ASP A 56 -7.85 -16.47 1.25
C ASP A 56 -6.60 -16.44 0.33
N ALA A 57 -6.16 -17.60 -0.16
CA ALA A 57 -5.04 -17.68 -1.11
C ALA A 57 -5.34 -16.94 -2.42
N LEU A 58 -6.58 -17.01 -2.93
CA LEU A 58 -7.00 -16.23 -4.11
C LEU A 58 -7.03 -14.73 -3.83
N ILE A 59 -7.48 -14.31 -2.64
CA ILE A 59 -7.46 -12.91 -2.20
C ILE A 59 -6.02 -12.40 -2.13
N ALA A 60 -5.12 -13.15 -1.48
CA ALA A 60 -3.70 -12.82 -1.37
C ALA A 60 -3.05 -12.68 -2.75
N LYS A 61 -3.27 -13.64 -3.65
CA LYS A 61 -2.77 -13.59 -5.04
C LYS A 61 -3.31 -12.37 -5.79
N ARG A 62 -4.56 -11.98 -5.55
CA ARG A 62 -5.16 -10.80 -6.20
C ARG A 62 -4.54 -9.50 -5.71
N LYS A 63 -4.26 -9.39 -4.40
CA LYS A 63 -3.54 -8.25 -3.81
C LYS A 63 -2.12 -8.15 -4.34
N GLU A 64 -1.43 -9.29 -4.45
CA GLU A 64 -0.07 -9.33 -5.00
C GLU A 64 -0.03 -8.92 -6.49
N ASN A 65 -0.98 -9.39 -7.30
CA ASN A 65 -1.10 -8.95 -8.69
C ASN A 65 -1.29 -7.43 -8.82
N LEU A 66 -2.05 -6.80 -7.92
CA LEU A 66 -2.20 -5.34 -7.91
C LEU A 66 -0.87 -4.64 -7.59
N ARG A 67 -0.13 -5.16 -6.61
CA ARG A 67 1.21 -4.66 -6.24
C ARG A 67 2.20 -4.77 -7.41
N LEU A 68 2.22 -5.91 -8.09
CA LEU A 68 3.07 -6.15 -9.26
C LEU A 68 2.75 -5.22 -10.43
N LEU A 69 1.47 -4.88 -10.66
CA LEU A 69 1.08 -3.89 -11.67
C LEU A 69 1.60 -2.49 -11.33
N ASP A 70 1.60 -2.09 -10.06
CA ASP A 70 2.21 -0.84 -9.63
C ASP A 70 3.73 -0.82 -9.80
N GLU A 71 4.39 -1.93 -9.45
CA GLU A 71 5.83 -2.09 -9.62
C GLU A 71 6.23 -2.07 -11.10
N PHE A 72 5.47 -2.75 -11.96
CA PHE A 72 5.66 -2.75 -13.41
C PHE A 72 5.59 -1.33 -14.00
N LEU A 73 4.63 -0.50 -13.55
CA LEU A 73 4.53 0.88 -14.03
C LEU A 73 5.73 1.74 -13.59
N LYS A 74 6.21 1.53 -12.35
CA LYS A 74 7.41 2.23 -11.83
C LYS A 74 8.65 1.83 -12.62
N SER A 75 8.88 0.53 -12.84
CA SER A 75 10.04 0.03 -13.58
C SER A 75 10.00 0.44 -15.05
N THR A 76 8.83 0.36 -15.70
CA THR A 76 8.63 0.81 -17.09
C THR A 76 8.91 2.31 -17.22
N PHE A 77 8.42 3.14 -16.28
CA PHE A 77 8.71 4.57 -16.27
C PHE A 77 10.21 4.85 -16.19
N LEU A 78 10.91 4.20 -15.25
CA LEU A 78 12.36 4.37 -15.08
C LEU A 78 13.16 3.87 -16.29
N ALA A 79 12.74 2.76 -16.90
CA ALA A 79 13.39 2.24 -18.10
C ALA A 79 13.25 3.20 -19.29
N MET A 80 12.05 3.75 -19.50
CA MET A 80 11.75 4.64 -20.63
C MET A 80 12.33 6.05 -20.44
N PHE A 81 12.20 6.62 -19.23
CA PHE A 81 12.49 8.03 -19.00
C PHE A 81 13.67 8.30 -18.06
N GLY A 82 14.12 7.30 -17.30
CA GLY A 82 15.15 7.45 -16.28
C GLY A 82 14.64 8.11 -15.00
N ASP A 83 15.58 8.42 -14.10
CA ASP A 83 15.29 9.22 -12.90
C ASP A 83 15.07 10.68 -13.30
N PRO A 84 13.90 11.29 -13.00
CA PRO A 84 13.57 12.64 -13.45
C PRO A 84 14.37 13.74 -12.73
N VAL A 85 14.90 13.47 -11.54
CA VAL A 85 15.70 14.44 -10.79
C VAL A 85 17.14 14.44 -11.30
N GLN A 86 17.74 13.25 -11.40
CA GLN A 86 19.08 13.11 -11.98
C GLN A 86 19.11 13.41 -13.47
N ASN A 87 17.96 13.24 -14.15
CA ASN A 87 17.81 13.39 -15.59
C ASN A 87 18.86 12.56 -16.35
N SER A 88 19.04 11.28 -15.98
CA SER A 88 20.10 10.40 -16.50
C SER A 88 20.06 10.21 -18.02
N LYS A 89 18.90 10.43 -18.65
CA LYS A 89 18.70 10.39 -20.11
C LYS A 89 18.91 11.75 -20.80
N GLY A 90 19.20 12.81 -20.05
CA GLY A 90 19.53 14.14 -20.61
C GLY A 90 18.37 14.88 -21.26
N TRP A 91 17.12 14.62 -20.86
CA TRP A 91 15.96 15.26 -21.48
C TRP A 91 15.94 16.78 -21.28
N LYS A 92 15.39 17.50 -22.25
CA LYS A 92 15.25 18.96 -22.18
C LYS A 92 14.31 19.34 -21.04
N LYS A 93 14.84 20.06 -20.05
CA LYS A 93 14.03 20.59 -18.94
C LYS A 93 13.15 21.74 -19.41
N ARG A 94 11.87 21.71 -19.05
CA ARG A 94 10.90 22.78 -19.35
C ARG A 94 10.16 23.16 -18.06
N PRO A 95 9.97 24.47 -17.79
CA PRO A 95 9.18 24.89 -16.64
C PRO A 95 7.69 24.63 -16.88
N LEU A 96 6.93 24.34 -15.82
CA LEU A 96 5.49 24.07 -15.90
C LEU A 96 4.72 25.21 -16.58
N ARG A 97 5.15 26.47 -16.43
CA ARG A 97 4.56 27.63 -17.16
C ARG A 97 4.60 27.53 -18.69
N LYS A 98 5.45 26.66 -19.26
CA LYS A 98 5.54 26.40 -20.70
C LYS A 98 4.83 25.11 -21.11
N LEU A 99 4.34 24.34 -20.13
CA LEU A 99 3.64 23.06 -20.33
C LEU A 99 2.13 23.20 -20.05
N LEU A 100 1.74 24.18 -19.22
CA LEU A 100 0.37 24.42 -18.79
C LEU A 100 -0.17 25.72 -19.39
N SER A 101 -1.40 25.71 -19.89
CA SER A 101 -2.13 26.91 -20.32
C SER A 101 -2.78 27.62 -19.14
N ALA A 102 -3.23 26.86 -18.14
CA ALA A 102 -3.87 27.38 -16.94
C ALA A 102 -3.66 26.47 -15.73
N ILE A 103 -3.75 27.08 -14.54
CA ILE A 103 -3.95 26.39 -13.26
C ILE A 103 -5.27 26.90 -12.70
N GLU A 104 -6.30 26.10 -12.79
CA GLU A 104 -7.64 26.47 -12.34
C GLU A 104 -7.83 26.12 -10.86
N SER A 105 -8.49 27.02 -10.13
CA SER A 105 -8.86 26.77 -8.72
C SER A 105 -10.28 26.24 -8.65
N GLY A 106 -10.53 25.32 -7.72
CA GLY A 106 -11.88 24.90 -7.37
C GLY A 106 -12.67 25.89 -6.52
N TRP A 107 -13.76 25.40 -5.94
CA TRP A 107 -14.69 26.17 -5.14
C TRP A 107 -15.15 25.37 -3.92
N SER A 108 -15.13 26.01 -2.74
CA SER A 108 -15.48 25.38 -1.47
C SER A 108 -16.70 26.05 -0.81
N PRO A 109 -17.92 25.72 -1.25
CA PRO A 109 -19.13 26.11 -0.54
C PRO A 109 -19.25 25.38 0.81
N LYS A 110 -20.14 25.89 1.67
CA LYS A 110 -20.62 25.13 2.83
C LYS A 110 -21.41 23.93 2.29
N CYS A 111 -20.95 22.74 2.64
CA CYS A 111 -21.50 21.48 2.16
C CYS A 111 -21.93 20.63 3.34
N GLU A 112 -22.80 19.66 3.08
CA GLU A 112 -23.20 18.66 4.06
C GLU A 112 -22.07 17.64 4.26
N ASN A 113 -21.82 17.22 5.51
CA ASN A 113 -20.76 16.28 5.83
C ASN A 113 -21.20 14.82 5.58
N ARG A 114 -21.67 14.55 4.36
CA ARG A 114 -22.00 13.22 3.84
C ARG A 114 -21.49 13.12 2.40
N GLN A 115 -21.28 11.91 1.92
CA GLN A 115 -21.01 11.69 0.50
C GLN A 115 -22.24 12.10 -0.33
N ALA A 116 -22.02 12.69 -1.49
CA ALA A 116 -23.06 12.98 -2.47
C ALA A 116 -23.51 11.70 -3.17
N GLU A 117 -24.83 11.54 -3.30
CA GLU A 117 -25.45 10.47 -4.08
C GLU A 117 -25.13 10.64 -5.59
N GLU A 118 -25.42 9.62 -6.41
CA GLU A 118 -25.03 9.59 -7.83
C GLU A 118 -25.56 10.79 -8.64
N ASP A 119 -26.81 11.19 -8.40
CA ASP A 119 -27.46 12.31 -9.10
C ASP A 119 -27.21 13.68 -8.43
N GLU A 120 -26.56 13.69 -7.26
CA GLU A 120 -26.28 14.92 -6.53
C GLU A 120 -24.93 15.52 -6.89
N TRP A 121 -24.88 16.86 -6.80
CA TRP A 121 -23.62 17.58 -6.86
C TRP A 121 -22.79 17.34 -5.60
N GLY A 122 -21.54 16.95 -5.80
CA GLY A 122 -20.55 16.79 -4.75
C GLY A 122 -19.37 17.73 -4.94
N VAL A 123 -18.70 18.09 -3.85
CA VAL A 123 -17.42 18.81 -3.87
C VAL A 123 -16.34 17.89 -3.33
N LEU A 124 -15.25 17.70 -4.07
CA LEU A 124 -14.15 16.84 -3.68
C LEU A 124 -13.45 17.35 -2.42
N LYS A 125 -13.20 16.43 -1.49
CA LYS A 125 -12.33 16.64 -0.32
C LYS A 125 -10.87 16.51 -0.73
N LEU A 126 -9.95 16.95 0.13
CA LEU A 126 -8.52 16.72 -0.06
C LEU A 126 -8.17 15.23 -0.19
N GLY A 127 -8.89 14.36 0.52
CA GLY A 127 -8.73 12.91 0.47
C GLY A 127 -8.83 12.35 -0.95
N ALA A 128 -9.59 12.99 -1.84
CA ALA A 128 -9.82 12.54 -3.21
C ALA A 128 -8.57 12.45 -4.09
N VAL A 129 -7.48 13.13 -3.70
CA VAL A 129 -6.23 13.19 -4.49
C VAL A 129 -4.97 12.86 -3.68
N THR A 130 -5.10 12.67 -2.37
CA THR A 130 -3.99 12.68 -1.41
C THR A 130 -3.00 11.51 -1.60
N ALA A 131 -3.47 10.35 -2.01
CA ALA A 131 -2.63 9.18 -2.28
C ALA A 131 -2.09 9.12 -3.72
N CYS A 132 -2.07 10.26 -4.44
CA CYS A 132 -1.67 10.36 -5.85
C CYS A 132 -2.50 9.50 -6.82
N ASN A 133 -3.67 9.06 -6.35
CA ASN A 133 -4.74 8.43 -7.10
C ASN A 133 -6.02 9.26 -6.92
N PHE A 134 -7.00 9.02 -7.78
CA PHE A 134 -8.30 9.68 -7.70
C PHE A 134 -9.29 8.79 -6.97
N LEU A 135 -9.93 9.32 -5.92
CA LEU A 135 -10.98 8.65 -5.16
C LEU A 135 -12.26 9.50 -5.20
N GLU A 136 -13.20 9.12 -6.07
CA GLU A 136 -14.45 9.87 -6.24
C GLU A 136 -15.35 9.87 -4.99
N ILE A 137 -15.23 8.83 -4.14
CA ILE A 137 -15.98 8.69 -2.88
C ILE A 137 -15.61 9.76 -1.84
N GLU A 138 -14.43 10.37 -1.95
CA GLU A 138 -13.95 11.40 -1.04
C GLU A 138 -14.53 12.77 -1.41
N ASN A 139 -15.85 12.90 -1.25
CA ASN A 139 -16.58 14.11 -1.55
C ASN A 139 -17.56 14.48 -0.43
N LYS A 140 -18.10 15.70 -0.51
CA LYS A 140 -19.14 16.24 0.37
C LYS A 140 -20.32 16.72 -0.47
N ALA A 141 -21.55 16.41 -0.05
CA ALA A 141 -22.75 16.78 -0.78
C ALA A 141 -22.99 18.29 -0.79
N LEU A 142 -23.25 18.83 -1.98
CA LEU A 142 -23.66 20.22 -2.16
C LEU A 142 -25.16 20.33 -1.80
N PRO A 143 -25.55 21.23 -0.88
CA PRO A 143 -26.95 21.43 -0.54
C PRO A 143 -27.73 21.88 -1.78
N GLN A 144 -28.97 21.38 -1.94
CA GLN A 144 -29.82 21.74 -3.09
C GLN A 144 -30.14 23.25 -3.18
N SER A 145 -30.00 23.98 -2.07
CA SER A 145 -30.16 25.44 -2.02
C SER A 145 -29.01 26.21 -2.68
N VAL A 146 -27.89 25.54 -2.97
CA VAL A 146 -26.69 26.16 -3.54
C VAL A 146 -26.59 25.81 -5.02
N VAL A 147 -26.58 26.83 -5.87
CA VAL A 147 -26.43 26.65 -7.33
C VAL A 147 -25.03 26.08 -7.63
N PRO A 148 -24.93 24.92 -8.31
CA PRO A 148 -23.65 24.33 -8.67
C PRO A 148 -22.92 25.14 -9.75
N LYS A 149 -21.63 24.87 -9.90
CA LYS A 149 -20.74 25.52 -10.87
C LYS A 149 -20.17 24.49 -11.86
N PRO A 150 -20.87 24.18 -12.96
CA PRO A 150 -20.43 23.17 -13.92
C PRO A 150 -19.05 23.43 -14.52
N GLU A 151 -18.58 24.68 -14.57
CA GLU A 151 -17.23 25.02 -15.00
C GLU A 151 -16.14 24.50 -14.05
N LYS A 152 -16.49 24.09 -12.82
CA LYS A 152 -15.61 23.47 -11.83
C LYS A 152 -15.75 21.96 -11.75
N GLU A 153 -16.64 21.38 -12.56
CA GLU A 153 -16.84 19.94 -12.63
C GLU A 153 -15.56 19.24 -13.11
N VAL A 154 -15.17 18.17 -12.43
CA VAL A 154 -14.03 17.33 -12.81
C VAL A 154 -14.44 16.33 -13.89
N LYS A 155 -13.56 16.10 -14.86
CA LYS A 155 -13.85 15.26 -16.02
C LYS A 155 -12.74 14.25 -16.27
N ASN A 156 -13.07 13.18 -16.98
CA ASN A 156 -12.09 12.21 -17.46
C ASN A 156 -11.00 12.94 -18.27
N GLY A 157 -9.74 12.66 -17.94
CA GLY A 157 -8.58 13.31 -18.52
C GLY A 157 -8.06 14.53 -17.77
N ASP A 158 -8.76 15.00 -16.74
CA ASP A 158 -8.26 16.08 -15.89
C ASP A 158 -7.06 15.62 -15.04
N LEU A 159 -6.16 16.57 -14.78
CA LEU A 159 -5.01 16.39 -13.90
C LEU A 159 -5.19 17.28 -12.66
N LEU A 160 -5.48 16.64 -11.53
CA LEU A 160 -5.71 17.31 -10.25
C LEU A 160 -4.44 17.37 -9.40
N PHE A 161 -4.23 18.47 -8.70
CA PHE A 161 -3.07 18.71 -7.86
C PHE A 161 -3.48 19.29 -6.50
N SER A 162 -3.07 18.64 -5.41
CA SER A 162 -3.29 19.11 -4.04
C SER A 162 -2.31 20.23 -3.69
N ARG A 163 -2.83 21.45 -3.59
CA ARG A 163 -2.01 22.64 -3.26
C ARG A 163 -1.75 22.81 -1.77
N LYS A 164 -2.61 22.27 -0.89
CA LYS A 164 -2.56 22.50 0.56
C LYS A 164 -2.94 21.23 1.30
N ASN A 165 -2.02 20.70 2.09
CA ASN A 165 -2.24 19.54 2.95
C ASN A 165 -1.15 19.51 4.04
N THR A 166 -1.09 18.46 4.87
CA THR A 166 0.10 18.19 5.70
C THR A 166 1.33 18.00 4.82
N TYR A 167 2.53 18.19 5.38
CA TYR A 167 3.78 18.19 4.60
C TYR A 167 3.98 16.89 3.79
N GLN A 168 3.69 15.74 4.38
CA GLN A 168 3.81 14.43 3.72
C GLN A 168 2.81 14.25 2.56
N LEU A 169 1.68 14.96 2.60
CA LEU A 169 0.54 14.74 1.72
C LEU A 169 0.35 15.86 0.68
N VAL A 170 1.05 16.98 0.82
CA VAL A 170 1.03 18.07 -0.16
C VAL A 170 1.69 17.63 -1.48
N ALA A 171 1.43 18.37 -2.56
CA ALA A 171 1.90 18.07 -3.91
C ALA A 171 1.44 16.71 -4.46
N ALA A 172 0.42 16.11 -3.87
CA ALA A 172 -0.22 14.93 -4.43
C ALA A 172 -0.89 15.30 -5.76
N CYS A 173 -0.77 14.41 -6.75
CA CYS A 173 -1.27 14.64 -8.09
C CYS A 173 -2.01 13.39 -8.59
N ALA A 174 -3.18 13.58 -9.19
CA ALA A 174 -4.04 12.49 -9.64
C ALA A 174 -4.56 12.77 -11.05
N TYR A 175 -4.43 11.78 -11.94
CA TYR A 175 -5.06 11.79 -13.25
C TYR A 175 -6.42 11.09 -13.18
N ILE A 176 -7.45 11.70 -13.74
CA ILE A 176 -8.81 11.16 -13.73
C ILE A 176 -9.00 10.21 -14.92
N PHE A 177 -8.95 8.91 -14.67
CA PHE A 177 -9.26 7.90 -15.67
C PHE A 177 -10.78 7.75 -15.87
N ASN A 178 -11.52 7.75 -14.76
CA ASN A 178 -12.97 7.68 -14.74
C ASN A 178 -13.51 8.49 -13.55
N THR A 179 -14.63 9.18 -13.74
CA THR A 179 -15.39 9.87 -12.68
C THR A 179 -16.86 9.90 -13.07
N ARG A 180 -17.74 9.82 -12.08
CA ARG A 180 -19.15 10.17 -12.26
C ARG A 180 -19.34 11.68 -12.55
N PRO A 181 -20.45 12.08 -13.19
CA PRO A 181 -20.81 13.49 -13.35
C PRO A 181 -21.12 14.16 -12.00
N HIS A 182 -21.24 15.49 -12.03
CA HIS A 182 -21.64 16.33 -10.90
C HIS A 182 -20.65 16.36 -9.73
N LEU A 183 -19.37 16.09 -9.96
CA LEU A 183 -18.32 16.28 -8.96
C LEU A 183 -17.50 17.53 -9.27
N MET A 184 -17.41 18.47 -8.32
CA MET A 184 -16.60 19.68 -8.44
C MET A 184 -15.32 19.59 -7.60
N MET A 185 -14.25 20.21 -8.08
CA MET A 185 -13.01 20.35 -7.29
C MET A 185 -13.16 21.45 -6.21
N SER A 186 -12.64 21.19 -5.00
CA SER A 186 -12.54 22.21 -3.94
C SER A 186 -11.44 23.23 -4.20
N ASP A 187 -11.48 24.38 -3.50
CA ASP A 187 -10.46 25.43 -3.60
C ASP A 187 -9.03 24.99 -3.17
N LEU A 188 -8.94 23.85 -2.47
CA LEU A 188 -7.72 23.18 -2.04
C LEU A 188 -7.12 22.26 -3.11
N ILE A 189 -7.80 22.13 -4.25
CA ILE A 189 -7.37 21.34 -5.40
C ILE A 189 -7.23 22.28 -6.60
N PHE A 190 -6.11 22.13 -7.31
CA PHE A 190 -5.90 22.73 -8.62
C PHE A 190 -6.18 21.73 -9.73
N ARG A 191 -6.66 22.23 -10.87
CA ARG A 191 -6.64 21.51 -12.14
C ARG A 191 -5.55 22.08 -13.02
N LEU A 192 -4.65 21.22 -13.47
CA LEU A 192 -3.53 21.57 -14.35
C LEU A 192 -3.99 21.36 -15.79
N VAL A 193 -4.16 22.44 -16.54
CA VAL A 193 -4.60 22.39 -17.94
C VAL A 193 -3.37 22.38 -18.84
N VAL A 194 -3.14 21.28 -19.55
CA VAL A 194 -2.01 21.14 -20.48
C VAL A 194 -2.18 22.09 -21.68
N GLN A 195 -1.12 22.79 -22.04
CA GLN A 195 -1.10 23.75 -23.13
C GLN A 195 -1.08 23.06 -24.52
N ASP A 196 -0.12 22.17 -24.73
CA ASP A 196 0.07 21.50 -26.02
C ASP A 196 0.34 20.00 -25.81
N LYS A 197 -0.64 19.19 -26.25
CA LYS A 197 -0.59 17.73 -26.14
C LYS A 197 0.44 17.09 -27.09
N ASN A 198 1.01 17.85 -28.02
CA ASN A 198 2.14 17.42 -28.86
C ASN A 198 3.48 17.59 -28.15
N ILE A 199 3.52 18.32 -27.03
CA ILE A 199 4.73 18.52 -26.22
C ILE A 199 4.72 17.63 -24.99
N ILE A 200 3.57 17.56 -24.30
CA ILE A 200 3.44 16.83 -23.04
C ILE A 200 2.12 16.06 -23.00
N ASN A 201 2.20 14.76 -22.80
CA ASN A 201 1.05 13.91 -22.53
C ASN A 201 0.61 14.08 -21.06
N PRO A 202 -0.68 14.32 -20.75
CA PRO A 202 -1.17 14.46 -19.38
C PRO A 202 -0.83 13.29 -18.43
N ILE A 203 -0.84 12.05 -18.94
CA ILE A 203 -0.52 10.84 -18.15
C ILE A 203 0.99 10.81 -17.83
N SER A 204 1.84 11.18 -18.78
CA SER A 204 3.28 11.29 -18.54
C SER A 204 3.61 12.41 -17.57
N LEU A 205 2.93 13.56 -17.69
CA LEU A 205 3.05 14.66 -16.73
C LEU A 205 2.64 14.23 -15.33
N TRP A 206 1.50 13.55 -15.19
CA TRP A 206 1.06 12.96 -13.93
C TRP A 206 2.15 12.08 -13.31
N ARG A 207 2.71 11.15 -14.09
CA ARG A 207 3.77 10.25 -13.59
C ARG A 207 5.06 10.96 -13.21
N LEU A 208 5.45 12.02 -13.92
CA LEU A 208 6.57 12.87 -13.54
C LEU A 208 6.32 13.56 -12.19
N LEU A 209 5.11 14.10 -11.98
CA LEU A 209 4.76 14.84 -10.77
C LEU A 209 4.66 13.97 -9.52
N ILE A 210 4.21 12.72 -9.65
CA ILE A 210 4.08 11.79 -8.51
C ILE A 210 5.34 10.98 -8.22
N ASN A 211 6.37 11.07 -9.07
CA ASN A 211 7.63 10.38 -8.82
C ASN A 211 8.18 10.82 -7.45
N PRO A 212 8.57 9.90 -6.54
CA PRO A 212 8.87 10.25 -5.15
C PRO A 212 9.92 11.37 -5.00
N LYS A 213 11.02 11.30 -5.76
CA LYS A 213 12.08 12.31 -5.70
C LYS A 213 11.61 13.66 -6.25
N GLN A 214 10.92 13.65 -7.39
CA GLN A 214 10.39 14.87 -8.00
C GLN A 214 9.30 15.52 -7.13
N ARG A 215 8.42 14.71 -6.54
CA ARG A 215 7.38 15.16 -5.61
C ARG A 215 8.00 15.79 -4.37
N GLY A 216 9.04 15.17 -3.79
CA GLY A 216 9.79 15.73 -2.66
C GLY A 216 10.33 17.14 -2.94
N LEU A 217 10.85 17.38 -4.14
CA LEU A 217 11.30 18.71 -4.56
C LEU A 217 10.14 19.72 -4.70
N ILE A 218 8.95 19.27 -5.07
CA ILE A 218 7.77 20.13 -5.16
C ILE A 218 7.21 20.41 -3.74
N GLN A 219 7.27 19.42 -2.84
CA GLN A 219 6.87 19.57 -1.44
C GLN A 219 7.72 20.60 -0.70
N SER A 220 9.03 20.66 -0.96
CA SER A 220 9.92 21.66 -0.34
C SER A 220 9.60 23.11 -0.75
N LEU A 221 8.87 23.31 -1.84
CA LEU A 221 8.36 24.63 -2.23
C LEU A 221 7.17 25.08 -1.36
N ALA A 222 6.51 24.16 -0.67
CA ALA A 222 5.34 24.46 0.15
C ALA A 222 5.74 25.35 1.33
N GLY A 223 4.92 26.36 1.64
CA GLY A 223 5.19 27.27 2.76
C GLY A 223 3.91 27.81 3.39
N GLY A 224 4.03 28.39 4.59
CA GLY A 224 2.92 28.96 5.35
C GLY A 224 3.26 29.12 6.84
N ALA A 225 2.68 30.13 7.51
CA ALA A 225 3.01 30.56 8.87
C ALA A 225 2.55 29.60 10.00
N ALA A 226 1.77 28.56 9.68
CA ALA A 226 1.33 27.54 10.63
C ALA A 226 1.75 26.17 10.07
N GLY A 227 2.81 25.58 10.63
CA GLY A 227 3.49 24.39 10.10
C GLY A 227 2.64 23.12 9.88
N SER A 228 1.35 23.14 10.24
CA SER A 228 0.44 22.00 10.08
C SER A 228 -0.19 21.87 8.68
N MET A 229 -0.32 22.96 7.90
CA MET A 229 -0.96 22.92 6.56
C MET A 229 -0.23 23.79 5.52
N PRO A 230 0.99 23.41 5.11
CA PRO A 230 1.74 24.12 4.07
C PRO A 230 0.98 24.17 2.74
N ASN A 231 1.18 25.27 1.99
CA ASN A 231 0.53 25.51 0.71
C ASN A 231 1.55 25.84 -0.40
N ILE A 232 1.25 25.36 -1.61
CA ILE A 232 1.99 25.63 -2.85
C ILE A 232 1.19 26.65 -3.66
N SER A 233 1.77 27.84 -3.89
CA SER A 233 1.15 28.86 -4.72
C SER A 233 1.24 28.50 -6.20
N LYS A 234 0.34 29.05 -7.02
CA LYS A 234 0.39 28.89 -8.49
C LYS A 234 1.73 29.34 -9.06
N GLN A 235 2.27 30.45 -8.56
CA GLN A 235 3.57 30.98 -9.00
C GLN A 235 4.73 30.00 -8.73
N LYS A 236 4.78 29.42 -7.52
CA LYS A 236 5.78 28.41 -7.15
C LYS A 236 5.63 27.13 -7.98
N LEU A 237 4.40 26.70 -8.25
CA LEU A 237 4.18 25.53 -9.09
C LEU A 237 4.62 25.80 -10.54
N MET A 238 4.30 26.97 -11.09
CA MET A 238 4.69 27.36 -12.45
C MET A 238 6.20 27.45 -12.69
N SER A 239 7.02 27.60 -11.63
CA SER A 239 8.48 27.62 -11.73
C SER A 239 9.12 26.23 -11.69
N VAL A 240 8.39 25.18 -11.31
CA VAL A 240 8.89 23.80 -11.31
C VAL A 240 9.32 23.41 -12.72
N SER A 241 10.55 22.92 -12.86
CA SER A 241 11.13 22.51 -14.13
C SER A 241 11.21 20.99 -14.20
N LEU A 242 10.66 20.40 -15.26
CA LEU A 242 10.59 18.95 -15.44
C LEU A 242 11.36 18.54 -16.70
N PRO A 243 12.09 17.40 -16.67
CA PRO A 243 12.60 16.79 -17.89
C PRO A 243 11.43 16.31 -18.75
N VAL A 244 11.40 16.72 -20.02
CA VAL A 244 10.33 16.34 -20.95
C VAL A 244 10.90 15.39 -22.01
N PRO A 245 10.59 14.08 -21.93
CA PRO A 245 10.95 13.10 -22.96
C PRO A 245 10.26 13.39 -24.31
N PRO A 246 10.65 12.75 -25.42
CA PRO A 246 9.95 12.86 -26.70
C PRO A 246 8.48 12.44 -26.62
N ILE A 247 7.60 13.11 -27.36
CA ILE A 247 6.14 12.90 -27.26
C ILE A 247 5.73 11.49 -27.67
N GLU A 248 6.45 10.88 -28.60
CA GLU A 248 6.22 9.50 -29.06
C GLU A 248 6.40 8.50 -27.91
N ALA A 249 7.49 8.64 -27.15
CA ALA A 249 7.77 7.80 -25.98
C ALA A 249 6.76 8.05 -24.84
N GLN A 250 6.36 9.31 -24.65
CA GLN A 250 5.29 9.67 -23.71
C GLN A 250 3.96 8.99 -24.06
N ASN A 251 3.58 9.00 -25.34
CA ASN A 251 2.34 8.38 -25.81
C ASN A 251 2.39 6.85 -25.69
N GLN A 252 3.52 6.22 -26.01
CA GLN A 252 3.71 4.78 -25.81
C GLN A 252 3.52 4.39 -24.33
N PHE A 253 4.15 5.15 -23.43
CA PHE A 253 4.00 4.93 -22.00
C PHE A 253 2.56 5.17 -21.52
N ALA A 254 1.89 6.21 -22.03
CA ALA A 254 0.50 6.51 -21.69
C ALA A 254 -0.45 5.36 -22.08
N GLU A 255 -0.22 4.69 -23.21
CA GLU A 255 -0.99 3.51 -23.60
C GLU A 255 -0.74 2.30 -22.69
N ILE A 256 0.50 2.10 -22.23
CA ILE A 256 0.82 1.08 -21.22
C ILE A 256 0.06 1.38 -19.92
N VAL A 257 0.11 2.63 -19.44
CA VAL A 257 -0.59 3.06 -18.24
C VAL A 257 -2.09 2.80 -18.35
N LYS A 258 -2.75 3.21 -19.45
CA LYS A 258 -4.19 2.96 -19.65
C LYS A 258 -4.54 1.48 -19.58
N LYS A 259 -3.76 0.61 -20.22
CA LYS A 259 -3.98 -0.85 -20.17
C LYS A 259 -3.85 -1.39 -18.75
N VAL A 260 -2.83 -0.95 -18.01
CA VAL A 260 -2.61 -1.40 -16.63
C VAL A 260 -3.71 -0.90 -15.69
N GLU A 261 -4.14 0.35 -15.82
CA GLU A 261 -5.23 0.89 -15.00
C GLU A 261 -6.57 0.18 -15.28
N ASN A 262 -6.84 -0.21 -16.53
CA ASN A 262 -7.96 -1.08 -16.86
C ASN A 262 -7.86 -2.45 -16.17
N LEU A 263 -6.69 -3.10 -16.21
CA LEU A 263 -6.46 -4.38 -15.53
C LEU A 263 -6.64 -4.26 -14.01
N LYS A 264 -6.12 -3.18 -13.40
CA LYS A 264 -6.32 -2.90 -11.98
C LYS A 264 -7.79 -2.77 -11.61
N SER A 265 -8.57 -2.04 -12.42
CA SER A 265 -10.02 -1.90 -12.19
C SER A 265 -10.73 -3.25 -12.17
N ILE A 266 -10.40 -4.15 -13.12
CA ILE A 266 -10.91 -5.52 -13.15
C ILE A 266 -10.47 -6.29 -11.90
N TYR A 267 -9.20 -6.20 -11.51
CA TYR A 267 -8.66 -6.93 -10.37
C TYR A 267 -9.22 -6.45 -9.03
N LEU A 268 -9.49 -5.15 -8.89
CA LEU A 268 -10.17 -4.60 -7.71
C LEU A 268 -11.63 -5.08 -7.61
N ARG A 269 -12.33 -5.21 -8.73
CA ARG A 269 -13.68 -5.80 -8.76
C ARG A 269 -13.64 -7.27 -8.34
N ASN A 270 -12.74 -8.06 -8.93
CA ASN A 270 -12.55 -9.47 -8.58
C ASN A 270 -12.15 -9.64 -7.11
N LEU A 271 -11.35 -8.73 -6.56
CA LEU A 271 -10.98 -8.74 -5.14
C LEU A 271 -12.21 -8.58 -4.25
N ARG A 272 -13.08 -7.60 -4.54
CA ARG A 272 -14.33 -7.40 -3.80
C ARG A 272 -15.26 -8.61 -3.89
N GLU A 273 -15.37 -9.23 -5.05
CA GLU A 273 -16.16 -10.46 -5.24
C GLU A 273 -15.61 -11.62 -4.41
N LEU A 274 -14.28 -11.79 -4.37
CA LEU A 274 -13.62 -12.80 -3.54
C LEU A 274 -13.81 -12.54 -2.03
N GLU A 275 -13.72 -11.28 -1.60
CA GLU A 275 -13.95 -10.88 -0.21
C GLU A 275 -15.42 -11.13 0.20
N ASN A 276 -16.38 -10.80 -0.67
CA ASN A 276 -17.80 -11.10 -0.45
C ASN A 276 -18.06 -12.61 -0.40
N LEU A 277 -17.43 -13.38 -1.30
CA LEU A 277 -17.51 -14.85 -1.30
C LEU A 277 -16.95 -15.42 0.01
N TYR A 278 -15.80 -14.91 0.48
CA TYR A 278 -15.21 -15.31 1.74
C TYR A 278 -16.19 -15.12 2.91
N VAL A 279 -16.80 -13.93 3.02
CA VAL A 279 -17.76 -13.62 4.08
C VAL A 279 -18.95 -14.58 4.04
N ALA A 280 -19.53 -14.80 2.85
CA ALA A 280 -20.67 -15.68 2.67
C ALA A 280 -20.35 -17.15 3.03
N LEU A 281 -19.21 -17.67 2.56
CA LEU A 281 -18.78 -19.04 2.85
C LEU A 281 -18.44 -19.24 4.32
N SER A 282 -17.74 -18.28 4.92
CA SER A 282 -17.40 -18.29 6.35
C SER A 282 -18.67 -18.36 7.21
N GLN A 283 -19.66 -17.51 6.93
CA GLN A 283 -20.94 -17.52 7.65
C GLN A 283 -21.68 -18.86 7.50
N LYS A 284 -21.83 -19.39 6.27
CA LYS A 284 -22.51 -20.66 6.03
C LYS A 284 -21.79 -21.85 6.67
N ALA A 285 -20.46 -21.89 6.59
CA ALA A 285 -19.64 -22.94 7.18
C ALA A 285 -19.81 -23.00 8.70
N PHE A 286 -19.74 -21.85 9.39
CA PHE A 286 -19.86 -21.81 10.86
C PHE A 286 -21.31 -21.90 11.38
N LYS A 287 -22.32 -21.85 10.50
CA LYS A 287 -23.72 -22.18 10.81
C LYS A 287 -24.09 -23.63 10.50
N GLY A 288 -23.22 -24.39 9.83
CA GLY A 288 -23.52 -25.76 9.38
C GLY A 288 -24.48 -25.81 8.18
N GLU A 289 -24.64 -24.70 7.46
CA GLU A 289 -25.54 -24.57 6.29
C GLU A 289 -24.85 -24.95 4.97
N LEU A 290 -23.56 -25.32 5.02
CA LEU A 290 -22.75 -25.63 3.85
C LEU A 290 -22.76 -27.14 3.58
N ASP A 291 -23.09 -27.55 2.36
CA ASP A 291 -22.87 -28.93 1.91
C ASP A 291 -21.37 -29.18 1.70
N LEU A 292 -20.75 -29.83 2.69
CA LEU A 292 -19.33 -30.14 2.71
C LEU A 292 -18.98 -31.43 1.92
N SER A 293 -19.98 -32.22 1.51
CA SER A 293 -19.76 -33.53 0.87
C SER A 293 -18.97 -33.45 -0.45
N ARG A 294 -19.10 -32.31 -1.15
CA ARG A 294 -18.45 -32.02 -2.43
C ARG A 294 -17.02 -31.51 -2.28
N ILE A 295 -16.57 -31.23 -1.06
CA ILE A 295 -15.21 -30.74 -0.81
C ILE A 295 -14.31 -31.97 -0.60
N PRO A 296 -13.36 -32.22 -1.50
CA PRO A 296 -12.45 -33.35 -1.34
C PRO A 296 -11.68 -33.21 -0.03
N LEU A 297 -11.50 -34.33 0.67
CA LEU A 297 -10.62 -34.43 1.83
C LEU A 297 -9.17 -34.43 1.32
N GLU A 298 -8.71 -33.27 0.89
CA GLU A 298 -7.29 -33.03 0.67
C GLU A 298 -6.62 -32.73 2.02
N LYS A 299 -5.32 -33.04 2.15
CA LYS A 299 -4.51 -32.47 3.23
C LYS A 299 -4.69 -30.95 3.15
N VAL A 300 -5.12 -30.35 4.26
CA VAL A 300 -5.33 -28.92 4.37
C VAL A 300 -4.11 -28.22 3.80
N PHE A 301 -4.31 -27.35 2.80
CA PHE A 301 -3.32 -26.32 2.51
C PHE A 301 -3.23 -25.51 3.80
N GLU A 302 -2.19 -25.78 4.58
CA GLU A 302 -1.79 -24.90 5.65
C GLU A 302 -1.65 -23.53 4.98
N PRO A 303 -2.45 -22.52 5.39
CA PRO A 303 -2.08 -21.17 5.03
C PRO A 303 -0.63 -21.05 5.48
N GLN A 304 0.25 -20.51 4.64
CA GLN A 304 1.56 -20.06 5.10
C GLN A 304 1.30 -18.91 6.08
N ILE A 305 0.88 -19.29 7.29
CA ILE A 305 1.10 -18.52 8.48
C ILE A 305 2.38 -19.13 8.98
N ASP A 306 3.44 -18.35 8.90
CA ASP A 306 4.73 -18.67 9.48
C ASP A 306 4.53 -18.72 11.01
N TYR A 307 4.04 -19.84 11.52
CA TYR A 307 4.11 -20.20 12.92
C TYR A 307 5.23 -21.24 13.02
N ASP A 308 6.35 -20.80 13.57
CA ASP A 308 7.50 -21.62 13.89
C ASP A 308 7.11 -22.64 14.97
N GLU A 309 6.69 -23.85 14.56
CA GLU A 309 6.22 -24.91 15.48
C GLU A 309 7.37 -25.66 16.19
N ASN A 310 8.61 -25.15 16.17
CA ASN A 310 9.73 -25.71 16.93
C ASN A 310 9.97 -25.06 18.31
N GLU A 311 8.97 -24.38 18.87
CA GLU A 311 9.12 -23.70 20.17
C GLU A 311 8.80 -24.57 21.41
N SER A 312 8.73 -25.90 21.31
CA SER A 312 8.40 -26.72 22.50
C SER A 312 9.48 -27.67 23.04
N GLU A 313 10.63 -27.86 22.38
CA GLU A 313 11.73 -28.66 22.99
C GLU A 313 13.17 -28.15 22.70
N ALA A 314 13.36 -26.97 22.12
CA ALA A 314 14.69 -26.36 22.03
C ALA A 314 14.85 -25.31 23.14
N GLY A 315 15.82 -25.52 24.03
CA GLY A 315 16.10 -24.61 25.14
C GLY A 315 16.21 -23.16 24.66
N THR A 316 15.44 -22.28 25.30
CA THR A 316 15.56 -20.83 25.19
C THR A 316 17.03 -20.44 25.22
N PRO A 317 17.59 -19.83 24.16
CA PRO A 317 18.83 -19.09 24.33
C PRO A 317 18.49 -17.94 25.27
N SER A 318 18.93 -18.07 26.51
CA SER A 318 18.98 -16.95 27.45
C SER A 318 19.90 -15.89 26.84
N PHE A 319 19.34 -14.91 26.17
CA PHE A 319 20.05 -13.65 25.97
C PHE A 319 20.10 -12.97 27.34
N THR A 320 21.31 -12.88 27.87
CA THR A 320 21.60 -12.11 29.07
C THR A 320 20.99 -10.73 28.93
N SER A 321 20.14 -10.41 29.89
CA SER A 321 19.66 -9.07 30.25
C SER A 321 20.71 -8.01 29.97
N LEU A 322 20.55 -7.28 28.87
CA LEU A 322 21.17 -5.98 28.66
C LEU A 322 20.03 -4.97 28.77
N GLU A 323 20.03 -4.24 29.88
CA GLU A 323 19.25 -3.02 30.05
C GLU A 323 19.72 -2.02 28.98
N HIS A 324 18.92 -1.79 27.95
CA HIS A 324 19.15 -0.71 27.01
C HIS A 324 17.91 0.17 26.91
N GLU A 325 18.16 1.47 27.03
CA GLU A 325 17.18 2.53 26.86
C GLU A 325 16.64 2.54 25.43
N ALA A 326 15.41 3.01 25.28
CA ALA A 326 14.67 3.16 24.04
C ALA A 326 15.49 3.65 22.83
N ILE A 327 15.32 2.99 21.68
CA ILE A 327 15.99 3.32 20.41
C ILE A 327 15.58 4.70 19.91
N SER A 328 16.50 5.66 19.99
CA SER A 328 16.31 7.01 19.42
C SER A 328 17.38 7.38 18.36
N ASP A 329 18.49 6.62 18.25
CA ASP A 329 19.61 6.90 17.35
C ASP A 329 19.68 5.95 16.11
N PRO A 330 19.83 6.46 14.87
CA PRO A 330 19.94 5.65 13.66
C PRO A 330 21.14 4.68 13.61
N GLU A 331 22.29 5.02 14.22
CA GLU A 331 23.47 4.14 14.19
C GLU A 331 23.32 2.95 15.18
N GLU A 332 22.66 3.15 16.32
CA GLU A 332 22.28 2.06 17.22
C GLU A 332 21.28 1.10 16.57
N ARG A 333 20.26 1.64 15.89
CA ARG A 333 19.30 0.85 15.09
C ARG A 333 20.01 -0.02 14.06
N LYS A 334 20.95 0.56 13.31
CA LYS A 334 21.72 -0.15 12.30
C LYS A 334 22.60 -1.24 12.91
N ARG A 335 23.21 -1.00 14.08
CA ARG A 335 24.01 -1.99 14.79
C ARG A 335 23.16 -3.17 15.25
N LEU A 336 21.97 -2.89 15.78
CA LEU A 336 21.01 -3.91 16.21
C LEU A 336 20.49 -4.73 15.01
N LEU A 337 20.09 -4.05 13.93
CA LEU A 337 19.70 -4.72 12.68
C LEU A 337 20.80 -5.64 12.15
N ARG A 338 22.06 -5.21 12.26
CA ARG A 338 23.20 -6.04 11.86
C ARG A 338 23.38 -7.26 12.76
N GLN A 339 23.20 -7.10 14.07
CA GLN A 339 23.29 -8.21 15.01
C GLN A 339 22.17 -9.24 14.76
N ILE A 340 20.93 -8.78 14.62
CA ILE A 340 19.78 -9.63 14.27
C ILE A 340 20.03 -10.34 12.94
N PHE A 341 20.57 -9.62 11.96
CA PHE A 341 20.94 -10.19 10.66
C PHE A 341 21.96 -11.34 10.81
N GLU A 342 23.08 -11.11 11.49
CA GLU A 342 24.15 -12.10 11.65
C GLU A 342 23.73 -13.31 12.51
N ASP A 343 22.99 -13.08 13.60
CA ASP A 343 22.44 -14.13 14.47
C ASP A 343 21.47 -15.03 13.68
N TYR A 344 20.71 -14.45 12.76
CA TYR A 344 19.81 -15.18 11.88
C TYR A 344 20.55 -16.04 10.84
N PHE A 345 21.75 -15.62 10.40
CA PHE A 345 22.57 -16.39 9.47
C PHE A 345 23.40 -17.50 10.14
N THR A 346 23.65 -17.37 11.44
CA THR A 346 24.49 -18.30 12.22
C THR A 346 23.70 -19.31 13.05
N SER A 347 22.40 -19.08 13.28
CA SER A 347 21.52 -20.01 14.02
C SER A 347 21.06 -21.22 13.18
N GLU A 348 21.06 -22.41 13.78
CA GLU A 348 20.50 -23.62 13.18
C GLU A 348 19.07 -23.89 13.67
N PRO A 349 18.13 -24.32 12.79
CA PRO A 349 18.31 -24.57 11.35
C PRO A 349 18.20 -23.28 10.52
N LYS A 350 19.18 -23.09 9.62
CA LYS A 350 19.23 -21.99 8.65
C LYS A 350 18.04 -22.02 7.67
N ARG A 351 16.89 -21.43 8.05
CA ARG A 351 15.66 -21.40 7.22
C ARG A 351 15.30 -19.98 6.78
N PHE A 352 15.28 -19.74 5.47
CA PHE A 352 14.43 -18.72 4.86
C PHE A 352 14.08 -19.11 3.42
N SER A 353 12.90 -18.74 2.96
CA SER A 353 12.40 -19.05 1.61
C SER A 353 12.54 -17.89 0.64
N SER A 354 12.62 -16.64 1.11
CA SER A 354 12.82 -15.45 0.27
C SER A 354 13.37 -14.28 1.11
N PHE A 355 13.84 -13.21 0.44
CA PHE A 355 14.23 -11.98 1.15
C PHE A 355 13.04 -11.29 1.83
N SER A 356 11.84 -11.45 1.29
CA SER A 356 10.62 -10.90 1.89
C SER A 356 10.32 -11.58 3.23
N ASP A 357 10.47 -12.90 3.31
CA ASP A 357 10.25 -13.65 4.55
C ASP A 357 11.29 -13.29 5.60
N PHE A 358 12.54 -13.14 5.17
CA PHE A 358 13.62 -12.67 6.02
C PHE A 358 13.34 -11.27 6.58
N TRP A 359 12.94 -10.33 5.72
CA TRP A 359 12.63 -8.96 6.14
C TRP A 359 11.48 -8.92 7.15
N SER A 360 10.41 -9.69 6.94
CA SER A 360 9.30 -9.77 7.90
C SER A 360 9.72 -10.33 9.27
N ARG A 361 10.74 -11.21 9.33
CA ARG A 361 11.30 -11.73 10.58
C ARG A 361 12.22 -10.71 11.26
N VAL A 362 12.99 -9.94 10.49
CA VAL A 362 13.74 -8.79 11.01
C VAL A 362 12.80 -7.74 11.58
N GLU A 363 11.70 -7.44 10.87
CA GLU A 363 10.64 -6.55 11.34
C GLU A 363 10.02 -7.07 12.63
N PHE A 364 9.80 -8.38 12.77
CA PHE A 364 9.24 -8.97 13.99
C PHE A 364 10.21 -8.90 15.17
N ASN A 365 11.47 -9.34 14.99
CA ASN A 365 12.46 -9.42 16.06
C ASN A 365 12.87 -8.05 16.60
N ILE A 366 12.83 -7.00 15.76
CA ILE A 366 13.19 -5.68 16.24
C ILE A 366 12.09 -5.06 17.12
N LEU A 367 10.84 -5.53 17.04
CA LEU A 367 9.71 -4.99 17.81
C LEU A 367 9.94 -5.10 19.32
N ASP A 368 10.61 -6.16 19.77
CA ASP A 368 10.94 -6.36 21.19
C ASP A 368 11.95 -5.32 21.73
N TYR A 369 12.60 -4.59 20.82
CA TYR A 369 13.58 -3.54 21.13
C TYR A 369 13.09 -2.13 20.79
N MET A 370 11.89 -1.99 20.20
CA MET A 370 11.29 -0.71 19.84
C MET A 370 10.33 -0.24 20.93
N ASN A 371 10.42 1.04 21.33
CA ASN A 371 9.46 1.67 22.23
C ASN A 371 8.47 2.58 21.48
N GLU A 372 7.49 3.15 22.18
CA GLU A 372 6.46 4.03 21.58
C GLU A 372 7.02 5.28 20.86
N GLU A 373 8.26 5.68 21.16
CA GLU A 373 8.95 6.82 20.54
C GLU A 373 9.86 6.42 19.36
N SER A 374 10.08 5.12 19.13
CA SER A 374 10.93 4.60 18.06
C SER A 374 10.25 4.76 16.70
N PRO A 375 10.86 5.45 15.72
CA PRO A 375 10.27 5.56 14.39
C PRO A 375 10.20 4.17 13.72
N PRO A 376 9.13 3.87 12.95
CA PRO A 376 8.98 2.58 12.28
C PRO A 376 10.15 2.31 11.34
N LEU A 377 10.44 1.03 11.10
CA LEU A 377 11.43 0.63 10.10
C LEU A 377 11.09 1.26 8.74
N GLY A 378 12.08 1.90 8.15
CA GLY A 378 11.95 2.66 6.92
C GLY A 378 12.57 1.97 5.71
N ILE A 379 12.49 2.66 4.57
CA ILE A 379 13.10 2.20 3.31
C ILE A 379 14.63 2.14 3.42
N GLU A 380 15.24 3.03 4.21
CA GLU A 380 16.69 3.05 4.42
C GLU A 380 17.18 1.80 5.18
N ASP A 381 16.41 1.35 6.19
CA ASP A 381 16.68 0.12 6.93
C ASP A 381 16.55 -1.11 6.01
N TYR A 382 15.50 -1.14 5.18
CA TYR A 382 15.27 -2.19 4.18
C TYR A 382 16.41 -2.30 3.17
N ASP A 383 16.83 -1.16 2.60
CA ASP A 383 17.90 -1.12 1.61
C ASP A 383 19.25 -1.52 2.24
N GLN A 384 19.50 -1.14 3.49
CA GLN A 384 20.72 -1.50 4.21
C GLN A 384 20.83 -3.00 4.46
N VAL A 385 19.76 -3.62 4.95
CA VAL A 385 19.69 -5.08 5.16
C VAL A 385 19.79 -5.84 3.84
N LYS A 386 19.22 -5.30 2.76
CA LYS A 386 19.37 -5.84 1.41
C LYS A 386 20.81 -5.81 0.90
N VAL A 387 21.57 -4.75 1.22
CA VAL A 387 23.00 -4.66 0.88
C VAL A 387 23.78 -5.78 1.57
N TRP A 388 23.55 -6.04 2.86
CA TRP A 388 24.21 -7.14 3.58
C TRP A 388 23.89 -8.49 2.96
N LEU A 389 22.63 -8.77 2.61
CA LEU A 389 22.28 -10.00 1.91
C LEU A 389 23.08 -10.17 0.60
N PHE A 390 23.22 -9.10 -0.18
CA PHE A 390 24.01 -9.15 -1.41
C PHE A 390 25.50 -9.40 -1.18
N GLU A 391 26.05 -8.97 -0.05
CA GLU A 391 27.42 -9.29 0.35
C GLU A 391 27.58 -10.79 0.65
N HIS A 392 26.64 -11.40 1.39
CA HIS A 392 26.65 -12.84 1.66
C HIS A 392 26.44 -13.69 0.38
N LEU A 393 25.59 -13.23 -0.54
CA LEU A 393 25.43 -13.84 -1.87
C LEU A 393 26.74 -13.78 -2.68
N LYS A 394 27.47 -12.65 -2.63
CA LYS A 394 28.77 -12.52 -3.32
C LYS A 394 29.87 -13.35 -2.68
N ARG A 395 29.84 -13.56 -1.37
CA ARG A 395 30.77 -14.44 -0.64
C ARG A 395 30.46 -15.93 -0.82
N GLY A 396 29.32 -16.26 -1.44
CA GLY A 396 28.91 -17.63 -1.69
C GLY A 396 28.36 -18.34 -0.45
N GLU A 397 28.06 -17.60 0.61
CA GLU A 397 27.51 -18.13 1.86
C GLU A 397 25.99 -18.39 1.74
N VAL A 398 25.35 -17.81 0.72
CA VAL A 398 23.94 -17.99 0.36
C VAL A 398 23.83 -18.35 -1.11
N GLU A 399 23.03 -19.37 -1.43
CA GLU A 399 22.61 -19.74 -2.78
C GLU A 399 21.27 -19.11 -3.13
N GLN A 400 21.17 -18.65 -4.37
CA GLN A 400 19.94 -18.16 -4.96
C GLN A 400 19.45 -19.17 -6.01
N THR A 401 18.24 -19.67 -5.85
CA THR A 401 17.57 -20.56 -6.80
C THR A 401 16.23 -19.98 -7.21
N PHE A 402 15.83 -20.14 -8.47
CA PHE A 402 14.52 -19.70 -8.93
C PHE A 402 13.53 -20.86 -8.86
N ASN A 403 12.44 -20.70 -8.11
CA ASN A 403 11.37 -21.70 -8.07
C ASN A 403 10.33 -21.37 -9.14
N GLU A 404 10.33 -22.14 -10.24
CA GLU A 404 9.40 -21.95 -11.36
C GLU A 404 7.92 -22.18 -10.99
N HIS A 405 7.65 -23.03 -9.99
CA HIS A 405 6.28 -23.33 -9.55
C HIS A 405 5.66 -22.22 -8.69
N GLU A 406 6.49 -21.51 -7.92
CA GLU A 406 6.07 -20.40 -7.05
C GLU A 406 6.35 -19.02 -7.66
N ASN A 407 7.08 -18.97 -8.79
CA ASN A 407 7.55 -17.74 -9.44
C ASN A 407 8.28 -16.80 -8.47
N GLN A 408 9.12 -17.37 -7.62
CA GLN A 408 9.84 -16.66 -6.56
C GLN A 408 11.32 -17.07 -6.51
N ILE A 409 12.15 -16.13 -6.09
CA ILE A 409 13.56 -16.37 -5.80
C ILE A 409 13.67 -16.98 -4.40
N LYS A 410 14.17 -18.22 -4.33
CA LYS A 410 14.54 -18.89 -3.10
C LYS A 410 15.99 -18.63 -2.74
N LEU A 411 16.23 -18.29 -1.49
CA LEU A 411 17.56 -18.09 -0.94
C LEU A 411 17.83 -19.20 0.08
N ARG A 412 19.00 -19.82 0.04
CA ARG A 412 19.38 -20.90 0.96
C ARG A 412 20.81 -20.69 1.44
N PRO A 413 21.07 -20.64 2.75
CA PRO A 413 22.44 -20.63 3.24
C PRO A 413 23.16 -21.91 2.83
N LYS A 414 24.40 -21.80 2.35
CA LYS A 414 25.27 -22.97 2.24
C LYS A 414 25.65 -23.42 3.64
N SER A 415 25.55 -24.74 3.87
CA SER A 415 26.05 -25.40 5.09
C SER A 415 27.52 -25.07 5.31
#